data_AF-A0A2G4SSP4-F1
#
_entry.id   AF-A0A2G4SSP4-F1
#
_cell.length_a   1.000
_cell.length_b   1.000
_cell.length_c   1.000
_cell.angle_alpha   90.00
_cell.angle_beta   90.00
_cell.angle_gamma   90.00
#
_symmetry.space_group_name_H-M   'P 1'
#
loop_
_entity.id
_entity.type
_entity.pdbx_description
1 polymer ?
#
loop_
_entity_poly.entity_id
_entity_poly.type
_entity_poly.pdbx_seq_one_letter_code
_entity_poly.pdbx_strand_id
1 'polypeptide(L)'
;MTESANLEPEYIEISKQESTHNDNPKAKLLVIDWVNTVFSRRQAKTYFARPYFDTFLEYICQQFEVIIWSSATGNVFKAMCKQFPKVRKIYDGQYNPSGTILSEGRSCTIKDLKFIWSSTHYNATNTVLITDNPAVVPRQPYNVIRVSAYDSTSNNGDNTLLKLIKYLTYLRHQSNVVNYIMNFPFDEKRDWNIVSDPARDRMLTQFTKNGDPVSNKQKQKKESKAQKKANHSQQQQQQQADRKTQKNSAQPQETSRKAKKRGADSDPGPNKKLKAPPGTETKAAQVGQTSSNTANASQKVKEEQKKREEQRRREEQKKKDEQKKKDEQRRREEQKKADQRRREEQRKKEQKQKERQNRQNDTHEADDMNYEQLPLISQRELKEIVDKFTESICAEIAAMDARDIM
;
A
#
# COMPACT_ATOMS: atom_id res chain seq x y z
N MET A 1 4.26 -1.25 -35.89
CA MET A 1 5.52 -1.95 -36.15
C MET A 1 6.57 -1.32 -35.26
N THR A 2 6.99 -2.01 -34.21
CA THR A 2 8.13 -1.56 -33.39
C THR A 2 9.38 -1.77 -34.23
N GLU A 3 10.12 -0.69 -34.53
CA GLU A 3 11.51 -0.81 -34.98
C GLU A 3 12.18 -1.86 -34.09
N SER A 4 12.58 -2.99 -34.67
CA SER A 4 13.48 -3.92 -34.00
C SER A 4 14.68 -3.08 -33.61
N ALA A 5 14.84 -2.79 -32.32
CA ALA A 5 15.92 -1.97 -31.85
C ALA A 5 17.22 -2.63 -32.33
N ASN A 6 17.93 -1.96 -33.24
CA ASN A 6 19.19 -2.47 -33.76
C ASN A 6 20.14 -2.64 -32.57
N LEU A 7 20.35 -3.90 -32.18
CA LEU A 7 21.27 -4.25 -31.12
C LEU A 7 22.67 -3.85 -31.58
N GLU A 8 23.43 -3.25 -30.67
CA GLU A 8 24.77 -2.81 -31.03
C GLU A 8 25.70 -4.01 -31.28
N PRO A 9 26.57 -3.94 -32.31
CA PRO A 9 27.47 -5.04 -32.65
C PRO A 9 28.31 -5.53 -31.45
N GLU A 10 28.85 -4.62 -30.65
CA GLU A 10 29.63 -4.96 -29.46
C GLU A 10 28.82 -5.79 -28.44
N TYR A 11 27.55 -5.43 -28.24
CA TYR A 11 26.66 -6.16 -27.34
C TYR A 11 26.36 -7.56 -27.86
N ILE A 12 26.15 -7.69 -29.18
CA ILE A 12 25.95 -8.99 -29.84
C ILE A 12 27.19 -9.86 -29.63
N GLU A 13 28.39 -9.33 -29.84
CA GLU A 13 29.62 -10.09 -29.64
C GLU A 13 29.80 -10.52 -28.17
N ILE A 14 29.50 -9.65 -27.20
CA ILE A 14 29.50 -10.04 -25.77
C ILE A 14 28.49 -11.15 -25.49
N SER A 15 27.32 -11.14 -26.12
CA SER A 15 26.29 -12.18 -25.90
C SER A 15 26.72 -13.57 -26.40
N LYS A 16 27.57 -13.62 -27.42
CA LYS A 16 28.12 -14.87 -27.98
C LYS A 16 29.29 -15.44 -27.17
N GLN A 17 29.98 -14.61 -26.38
CA GLN A 17 31.07 -15.07 -25.53
C GLN A 17 30.56 -16.04 -24.46
N GLU A 18 31.14 -17.24 -24.42
CA GLU A 18 30.70 -18.29 -23.50
C GLU A 18 30.76 -17.86 -22.03
N SER A 19 29.76 -18.31 -21.28
CA SER A 19 29.74 -18.17 -19.83
C SER A 19 30.39 -19.38 -19.16
N THR A 20 31.27 -19.10 -18.20
CA THR A 20 31.94 -20.11 -17.38
C THR A 20 31.51 -19.97 -15.92
N HIS A 21 31.41 -21.10 -15.22
CA HIS A 21 31.15 -21.12 -13.78
C HIS A 21 32.40 -20.66 -13.01
N ASN A 22 32.19 -19.79 -12.02
CA ASN A 22 33.22 -19.31 -11.10
C ASN A 22 32.85 -19.70 -9.67
N ASP A 23 33.71 -20.48 -9.03
CA ASP A 23 33.48 -20.91 -7.64
C ASP A 23 33.52 -19.72 -6.66
N ASN A 24 34.29 -18.68 -7.01
CA ASN A 24 34.34 -17.40 -6.30
C ASN A 24 33.63 -16.33 -7.15
N PRO A 25 32.33 -16.08 -6.92
CA PRO A 25 31.56 -15.17 -7.74
C PRO A 25 32.06 -13.73 -7.57
N LYS A 26 32.31 -13.08 -8.71
CA LYS A 26 32.61 -11.64 -8.75
C LYS A 26 31.36 -10.83 -8.41
N ALA A 27 31.56 -9.59 -7.96
CA ALA A 27 30.46 -8.67 -7.70
C ALA A 27 29.58 -8.48 -8.96
N LYS A 28 28.26 -8.45 -8.76
CA LYS A 28 27.27 -8.25 -9.81
C LYS A 28 26.29 -7.15 -9.43
N LEU A 29 25.77 -6.48 -10.43
CA LEU A 29 24.76 -5.44 -10.28
C LEU A 29 23.38 -6.00 -10.61
N LEU A 30 22.44 -5.82 -9.69
CA LEU A 30 21.03 -6.12 -9.90
C LEU A 30 20.23 -4.82 -9.98
N VAL A 31 19.60 -4.59 -11.14
CA VAL A 31 18.68 -3.50 -11.40
C VAL A 31 17.26 -4.04 -11.30
N ILE A 32 16.40 -3.38 -10.53
CA ILE A 32 15.05 -3.88 -10.25
C ILE A 32 14.02 -2.87 -10.74
N ASP A 33 13.16 -3.29 -11.68
CA ASP A 33 11.89 -2.60 -11.85
C ASP A 33 11.01 -2.83 -10.63
N TRP A 34 10.33 -1.79 -10.20
CA TRP A 34 9.61 -1.80 -8.94
C TRP A 34 8.14 -2.17 -9.11
N VAL A 35 7.44 -1.42 -9.96
CA VAL A 35 5.99 -1.55 -10.13
C VAL A 35 5.72 -2.75 -11.01
N ASN A 36 4.73 -3.54 -10.63
CA ASN A 36 4.33 -4.82 -11.23
C ASN A 36 5.41 -5.91 -11.21
N THR A 37 6.62 -5.63 -10.74
CA THR A 37 7.67 -6.65 -10.60
C THR A 37 7.75 -7.14 -9.15
N VAL A 38 7.97 -6.22 -8.20
CA VAL A 38 8.02 -6.52 -6.75
C VAL A 38 6.84 -5.94 -5.97
N PHE A 39 6.09 -5.00 -6.55
CA PHE A 39 4.88 -4.42 -5.95
C PHE A 39 3.74 -4.27 -6.94
N SER A 40 2.52 -4.49 -6.47
CA SER A 40 1.30 -4.15 -7.20
C SER A 40 0.74 -2.82 -6.69
N ARG A 41 0.34 -1.93 -7.60
CA ARG A 41 -0.33 -0.66 -7.28
C ARG A 41 -1.80 -0.74 -7.67
N ARG A 42 -2.71 -0.84 -6.69
CA ARG A 42 -4.16 -0.88 -6.96
C ARG A 42 -4.81 0.50 -7.08
N GLN A 43 -4.37 1.44 -6.25
CA GLN A 43 -4.87 2.82 -6.21
C GLN A 43 -3.68 3.76 -6.15
N ALA A 44 -3.91 5.06 -6.42
CA ALA A 44 -2.84 6.05 -6.54
C ALA A 44 -1.82 6.07 -5.38
N LYS A 45 -2.18 5.57 -4.18
CA LYS A 45 -1.34 5.61 -2.97
C LYS A 45 -1.28 4.28 -2.19
N THR A 46 -1.72 3.17 -2.78
CA THR A 46 -1.74 1.88 -2.09
C THR A 46 -0.90 0.87 -2.85
N TYR A 47 0.14 0.36 -2.19
CA TYR A 47 1.06 -0.63 -2.72
C TYR A 47 0.95 -1.91 -1.90
N PHE A 48 1.04 -3.03 -2.61
CA PHE A 48 1.08 -4.37 -2.04
C PHE A 48 2.39 -5.02 -2.48
N ALA A 49 3.21 -5.46 -1.54
CA ALA A 49 4.41 -6.21 -1.89
C ALA A 49 4.04 -7.59 -2.41
N ARG A 50 4.82 -8.05 -3.39
CA ARG A 50 4.75 -9.43 -3.88
C ARG A 50 5.13 -10.40 -2.75
N PRO A 51 4.51 -11.59 -2.66
CA PRO A 51 4.89 -12.56 -1.64
C PRO A 51 6.40 -12.82 -1.59
N TYR A 52 6.92 -13.09 -0.40
CA TYR A 52 8.36 -13.26 -0.12
C TYR A 52 9.24 -12.04 -0.37
N PHE A 53 8.66 -10.85 -0.47
CA PHE A 53 9.39 -9.60 -0.66
C PHE A 53 10.57 -9.41 0.31
N ASP A 54 10.35 -9.55 1.61
CA ASP A 54 11.42 -9.34 2.61
C ASP A 54 12.56 -10.35 2.43
N THR A 55 12.22 -11.63 2.21
CA THR A 55 13.20 -12.71 1.96
C THR A 55 14.00 -12.46 0.67
N PHE A 56 13.33 -12.02 -0.39
CA PHE A 56 13.97 -11.65 -1.65
C PHE A 56 14.94 -10.48 -1.47
N LEU A 57 14.52 -9.44 -0.78
CA LEU A 57 15.36 -8.26 -0.53
C LEU A 57 16.58 -8.57 0.32
N GLU A 58 16.41 -9.35 1.39
CA GLU A 58 17.51 -9.79 2.24
C GLU A 58 18.57 -10.52 1.41
N TYR A 59 18.13 -11.48 0.60
CA TYR A 59 19.01 -12.23 -0.29
C TYR A 59 19.73 -11.32 -1.29
N ILE A 60 19.01 -10.51 -2.08
CA ILE A 60 19.65 -9.72 -3.14
C ILE A 60 20.58 -8.65 -2.57
N CYS A 61 20.25 -8.04 -1.43
CA CYS A 61 21.10 -7.04 -0.78
C CYS A 61 22.32 -7.66 -0.09
N GLN A 62 22.34 -8.98 0.13
CA GLN A 62 23.51 -9.71 0.61
C GLN A 62 24.43 -10.12 -0.54
N GLN A 63 23.85 -10.46 -1.70
CA GLN A 63 24.59 -11.10 -2.80
C GLN A 63 24.94 -10.17 -3.97
N PHE A 64 24.26 -9.04 -4.10
CA PHE A 64 24.40 -8.11 -5.23
C PHE A 64 24.54 -6.67 -4.74
N GLU A 65 25.15 -5.83 -5.58
CA GLU A 65 24.85 -4.40 -5.51
C GLU A 65 23.50 -4.14 -6.17
N VAL A 66 22.65 -3.34 -5.52
CA VAL A 66 21.26 -3.17 -5.95
C VAL A 66 20.96 -1.74 -6.36
N ILE A 67 20.37 -1.58 -7.54
CA ILE A 67 19.76 -0.34 -8.03
C ILE A 67 18.27 -0.56 -8.23
N ILE A 68 17.46 0.40 -7.77
CA ILE A 68 16.03 0.43 -8.10
C ILE A 68 15.84 1.38 -9.27
N TRP A 69 15.22 0.91 -10.36
CA TRP A 69 14.87 1.74 -11.51
C TRP A 69 13.38 1.61 -11.82
N SER A 70 12.59 2.54 -11.28
CA SER A 70 11.13 2.50 -11.33
C SER A 70 10.55 3.62 -12.17
N SER A 71 9.45 3.34 -12.88
CA SER A 71 8.56 4.36 -13.44
C SER A 71 7.67 5.04 -12.39
N ALA A 72 7.63 4.54 -11.15
CA ALA A 72 6.88 5.16 -10.07
C ALA A 72 7.48 6.52 -9.69
N THR A 73 6.60 7.48 -9.42
CA THR A 73 6.98 8.79 -8.87
C THR A 73 6.33 9.03 -7.52
N GLY A 74 6.89 9.99 -6.78
CA GLY A 74 6.27 10.54 -5.57
C GLY A 74 6.74 9.95 -4.24
N ASN A 75 6.21 10.53 -3.16
CA ASN A 75 6.74 10.33 -1.81
C ASN A 75 6.52 8.91 -1.26
N VAL A 76 5.46 8.21 -1.67
CA VAL A 76 5.18 6.85 -1.18
C VAL A 76 6.27 5.88 -1.65
N PHE A 77 6.61 5.94 -2.94
CA PHE A 77 7.70 5.16 -3.51
C PHE A 77 9.03 5.46 -2.81
N LYS A 78 9.40 6.74 -2.70
CA LYS A 78 10.62 7.16 -2.00
C LYS A 78 10.67 6.67 -0.56
N ALA A 79 9.54 6.71 0.15
CA ALA A 79 9.47 6.28 1.54
C ALA A 79 9.55 4.76 1.69
N MET A 80 8.96 3.99 0.78
CA MET A 80 9.19 2.54 0.71
C MET A 80 10.66 2.24 0.45
N CYS A 81 11.28 2.93 -0.52
CA CYS A 81 12.69 2.72 -0.86
C CYS A 81 13.66 2.99 0.31
N LYS A 82 13.32 3.91 1.22
CA LYS A 82 14.10 4.18 2.43
C LYS A 82 14.16 3.01 3.41
N GLN A 83 13.25 2.04 3.30
CA GLN A 83 13.29 0.85 4.14
C GLN A 83 14.37 -0.15 3.70
N PHE A 84 15.08 0.12 2.60
CA PHE A 84 16.12 -0.77 2.08
C PHE A 84 17.50 -0.20 2.40
N PRO A 85 18.19 -0.74 3.41
CA PRO A 85 19.44 -0.15 3.91
C PRO A 85 20.64 -0.31 2.95
N LYS A 86 20.51 -1.10 1.88
CA LYS A 86 21.62 -1.49 0.99
C LYS A 86 21.38 -1.20 -0.49
N VAL A 87 20.45 -0.31 -0.82
CA VAL A 87 20.25 0.13 -2.21
C VAL A 87 21.25 1.23 -2.53
N ARG A 88 22.07 1.00 -3.57
CA ARG A 88 23.11 1.95 -4.00
C ARG A 88 22.52 3.22 -4.60
N LYS A 89 21.48 3.07 -5.43
CA LYS A 89 20.82 4.20 -6.11
C LYS A 89 19.38 3.89 -6.48
N ILE A 90 18.57 4.95 -6.52
CA ILE A 90 17.16 4.89 -6.89
C ILE A 90 16.93 5.87 -8.05
N TYR A 91 16.46 5.35 -9.17
CA TYR A 91 15.96 6.11 -10.30
C TYR A 91 14.43 6.02 -10.31
N ASP A 92 13.76 7.16 -10.10
CA ASP A 92 12.30 7.25 -10.09
C ASP A 92 11.75 7.64 -11.47
N GLY A 93 10.42 7.69 -11.63
CA GLY A 93 9.81 7.95 -12.94
C GLY A 93 10.01 9.38 -13.48
N GLN A 94 10.63 10.29 -12.73
CA GLN A 94 11.10 11.58 -13.27
C GLN A 94 12.45 11.43 -13.97
N TYR A 95 13.16 10.34 -13.68
CA TYR A 95 14.47 10.05 -14.21
C TYR A 95 14.37 9.29 -15.53
N ASN A 96 14.46 10.03 -16.64
CA ASN A 96 14.30 9.49 -17.98
C ASN A 96 15.43 9.91 -18.94
N PRO A 97 16.66 9.40 -18.76
CA PRO A 97 17.79 9.79 -19.61
C PRO A 97 17.67 9.29 -21.05
N SER A 98 16.90 8.24 -21.30
CA SER A 98 16.86 7.52 -22.58
C SER A 98 15.56 7.72 -23.37
N GLY A 99 14.65 8.55 -22.87
CA GLY A 99 13.35 8.81 -23.51
C GLY A 99 12.29 7.75 -23.23
N THR A 100 11.17 7.82 -23.94
CA THR A 100 10.02 6.93 -23.73
C THR A 100 9.75 6.06 -24.94
N ILE A 101 9.25 4.84 -24.69
CA ILE A 101 8.72 3.92 -25.69
C ILE A 101 7.25 3.66 -25.42
N LEU A 102 6.44 3.50 -26.47
CA LEU A 102 5.06 3.03 -26.35
C LEU A 102 5.07 1.50 -26.31
N SER A 103 4.57 0.94 -25.21
CA SER A 103 4.46 -0.50 -24.99
C SER A 103 3.06 -0.81 -24.47
N GLU A 104 2.32 -1.68 -25.16
CA GLU A 104 0.93 -2.03 -24.80
C GLU A 104 0.01 -0.81 -24.60
N GLY A 105 0.14 0.20 -25.48
CA GLY A 105 -0.62 1.44 -25.39
C GLY A 105 -0.24 2.36 -24.22
N ARG A 106 0.85 2.04 -23.50
CA ARG A 106 1.37 2.83 -22.37
C ARG A 106 2.74 3.41 -22.70
N SER A 107 2.92 4.71 -22.45
CA SER A 107 4.24 5.33 -22.49
C SER A 107 5.09 4.86 -21.31
N CYS A 108 6.24 4.28 -21.62
CA CYS A 108 7.15 3.66 -20.67
C CYS A 108 8.55 4.27 -20.83
N THR A 109 9.24 4.53 -19.72
CA THR A 109 10.63 5.02 -19.72
C THR A 109 11.57 3.93 -20.23
N ILE A 110 12.42 4.26 -21.20
CA ILE A 110 13.49 3.37 -21.64
C ILE A 110 14.56 3.31 -20.54
N LYS A 111 14.97 2.10 -20.18
CA LYS A 111 15.99 1.82 -19.17
C LYS A 111 17.25 1.29 -19.83
N ASP A 112 17.98 2.19 -20.49
CA ASP A 112 19.24 1.85 -21.14
C ASP A 112 20.32 1.58 -20.07
N LEU A 113 20.80 0.34 -19.99
CA LEU A 113 21.77 -0.05 -18.96
C LEU A 113 23.13 0.63 -19.15
N LYS A 114 23.46 1.09 -20.36
CA LYS A 114 24.68 1.87 -20.62
C LYS A 114 24.75 3.14 -19.80
N PHE A 115 23.59 3.74 -19.49
CA PHE A 115 23.53 4.90 -18.62
C PHE A 115 24.09 4.61 -17.21
N ILE A 116 23.86 3.40 -16.68
CA ILE A 116 24.43 2.98 -15.40
C ILE A 116 25.90 2.62 -15.56
N TRP A 117 26.25 1.91 -16.64
CA TRP A 117 27.61 1.45 -16.90
C TRP A 117 28.60 2.60 -17.07
N SER A 118 28.19 3.73 -17.66
CA SER A 118 29.05 4.90 -17.84
C SER A 118 29.56 5.53 -16.53
N SER A 119 28.95 5.21 -15.40
CA SER A 119 29.31 5.75 -14.07
C SER A 119 29.68 4.68 -13.05
N THR A 120 29.85 3.42 -13.49
CA THR A 120 30.17 2.29 -12.61
C THR A 120 31.22 1.38 -13.24
N HIS A 121 31.72 0.40 -12.49
CA HIS A 121 32.61 -0.65 -13.02
C HIS A 121 31.81 -1.83 -13.62
N TYR A 122 30.49 -1.72 -13.68
CA TYR A 122 29.61 -2.75 -14.22
C TYR A 122 29.41 -2.57 -15.73
N ASN A 123 29.13 -3.67 -16.40
CA ASN A 123 28.88 -3.73 -17.83
C ASN A 123 27.87 -4.85 -18.14
N ALA A 124 27.70 -5.19 -19.42
CA ALA A 124 26.79 -6.23 -19.87
C ALA A 124 27.04 -7.57 -19.16
N THR A 125 28.28 -8.02 -19.02
CA THR A 125 28.63 -9.36 -18.50
C THR A 125 28.29 -9.58 -17.02
N ASN A 126 28.06 -8.52 -16.24
CA ASN A 126 27.84 -8.59 -14.79
C ASN A 126 26.67 -7.73 -14.27
N THR A 127 25.78 -7.27 -15.16
CA THR A 127 24.55 -6.54 -14.80
C THR A 127 23.31 -7.36 -15.15
N VAL A 128 22.30 -7.36 -14.29
CA VAL A 128 21.00 -8.00 -14.57
C VAL A 128 19.88 -7.03 -14.24
N LEU A 129 18.85 -6.99 -15.08
CA LEU A 129 17.63 -6.22 -14.83
C LEU A 129 16.43 -7.15 -14.70
N ILE A 130 15.65 -7.03 -13.61
CA ILE A 130 14.39 -7.76 -13.44
C ILE A 130 13.22 -6.82 -13.76
N THR A 131 12.33 -7.23 -14.66
CA THR A 131 11.16 -6.45 -15.07
C THR A 131 10.02 -7.34 -15.54
N ASP A 132 8.78 -6.89 -15.38
CA ASP A 132 7.60 -7.49 -16.01
C ASP A 132 7.45 -7.08 -17.49
N ASN A 133 8.03 -5.93 -17.87
CA ASN A 133 7.97 -5.42 -19.22
C ASN A 133 9.39 -5.35 -19.85
N PRO A 134 9.80 -6.31 -20.69
CA PRO A 134 11.11 -6.30 -21.33
C PRO A 134 11.24 -5.21 -22.40
N ALA A 135 10.14 -4.67 -22.94
CA ALA A 135 10.18 -3.63 -23.97
C ALA A 135 10.81 -2.33 -23.46
N VAL A 136 10.94 -2.14 -22.15
CA VAL A 136 11.62 -0.98 -21.54
C VAL A 136 13.15 -1.09 -21.61
N VAL A 137 13.70 -2.24 -22.01
CA VAL A 137 15.16 -2.46 -22.16
C VAL A 137 15.48 -2.96 -23.59
N PRO A 138 15.09 -2.21 -24.63
CA PRO A 138 15.17 -2.71 -26.01
C PRO A 138 16.60 -2.92 -26.50
N ARG A 139 17.59 -2.25 -25.88
CA ARG A 139 19.00 -2.27 -26.30
C ARG A 139 19.84 -3.36 -25.65
N GLN A 140 19.37 -3.98 -24.56
CA GLN A 140 20.11 -5.03 -23.81
C GLN A 140 19.19 -6.19 -23.39
N PRO A 141 18.53 -6.88 -24.33
CA PRO A 141 17.48 -7.86 -24.03
C PRO A 141 17.98 -9.04 -23.19
N TYR A 142 19.22 -9.49 -23.39
CA TYR A 142 19.81 -10.62 -22.65
C TYR A 142 20.36 -10.24 -21.27
N ASN A 143 20.30 -8.97 -20.85
CA ASN A 143 20.48 -8.59 -19.45
C ASN A 143 19.18 -8.68 -18.65
N VAL A 144 18.06 -9.04 -19.28
CA VAL A 144 16.73 -8.98 -18.67
C VAL A 144 16.27 -10.35 -18.18
N ILE A 145 15.89 -10.41 -16.91
CA ILE A 145 15.04 -11.47 -16.38
C ILE A 145 13.60 -10.99 -16.41
N ARG A 146 12.81 -11.57 -17.31
CA ARG A 146 11.37 -11.30 -17.42
C ARG A 146 10.61 -12.06 -16.33
N VAL A 147 9.73 -11.35 -15.62
CA VAL A 147 8.74 -11.97 -14.72
C VAL A 147 7.32 -11.66 -15.17
N SER A 148 6.34 -12.40 -14.66
CA SER A 148 4.94 -12.03 -14.75
C SER A 148 4.66 -10.75 -13.97
N ALA A 149 3.79 -9.91 -14.55
CA ALA A 149 3.28 -8.73 -13.88
C ALA A 149 2.51 -9.14 -12.62
N TYR A 150 2.96 -8.66 -11.48
CA TYR A 150 2.36 -8.91 -10.19
C TYR A 150 1.10 -8.08 -10.01
N ASP A 151 -0.03 -8.77 -9.95
CA ASP A 151 -1.30 -8.22 -9.49
C ASP A 151 -1.69 -8.82 -8.15
N SER A 152 -1.77 -7.96 -7.15
CA SER A 152 -2.23 -8.34 -5.82
C SER A 152 -3.67 -8.83 -5.78
N THR A 153 -4.51 -8.60 -6.79
CA THR A 153 -5.91 -9.08 -6.84
C THR A 153 -6.04 -10.55 -7.21
N SER A 154 -5.09 -11.07 -7.99
CA SER A 154 -5.11 -12.43 -8.54
C SER A 154 -4.11 -13.37 -7.84
N ASN A 155 -3.63 -13.00 -6.65
CA ASN A 155 -2.57 -13.71 -5.92
C ASN A 155 -3.00 -15.08 -5.39
N ASN A 156 -3.09 -16.08 -6.30
CA ASN A 156 -3.42 -17.47 -6.02
C ASN A 156 -2.17 -18.30 -5.67
N GLY A 157 -1.26 -17.72 -4.89
CA GLY A 157 -0.03 -18.39 -4.46
C GLY A 157 1.20 -18.02 -5.29
N ASP A 158 1.42 -16.72 -5.53
CA ASP A 158 2.61 -16.23 -6.21
C ASP A 158 3.86 -16.55 -5.39
N ASN A 159 4.79 -17.28 -5.99
CA ASN A 159 6.08 -17.65 -5.41
C ASN A 159 7.26 -17.26 -6.33
N THR A 160 7.02 -16.33 -7.26
CA THR A 160 7.99 -15.91 -8.28
C THR A 160 9.27 -15.37 -7.65
N LEU A 161 9.19 -14.61 -6.55
CA LEU A 161 10.37 -14.08 -5.88
C LEU A 161 11.26 -15.18 -5.27
N LEU A 162 10.70 -16.30 -4.82
CA LEU A 162 11.49 -17.47 -4.37
C LEU A 162 12.18 -18.17 -5.55
N LYS A 163 11.48 -18.32 -6.67
CA LYS A 163 12.06 -18.89 -7.90
C LYS A 163 13.20 -18.03 -8.41
N LEU A 164 13.05 -16.70 -8.36
CA LEU A 164 14.12 -15.76 -8.68
C LEU A 164 15.32 -15.92 -7.76
N ILE A 165 15.15 -16.09 -6.44
CA ILE A 165 16.29 -16.35 -5.54
C ILE A 165 17.09 -17.57 -6.03
N LYS A 166 16.41 -18.67 -6.36
CA LYS A 166 17.07 -19.88 -6.89
C LYS A 166 17.83 -19.59 -8.18
N TYR A 167 17.19 -18.96 -9.15
CA TYR A 167 17.84 -18.62 -10.42
C TYR A 167 19.06 -17.70 -10.23
N LEU A 168 18.90 -16.63 -9.43
CA LEU A 168 19.97 -15.68 -9.12
C LEU A 168 21.13 -16.34 -8.36
N THR A 169 20.86 -17.38 -7.56
CA THR A 169 21.90 -18.16 -6.85
C THR A 169 22.84 -18.86 -7.83
N TYR A 170 22.32 -19.40 -8.93
CA TYR A 170 23.17 -19.99 -9.97
C TYR A 170 23.81 -18.91 -10.85
N LEU A 171 23.03 -17.92 -11.26
CA LEU A 171 23.48 -16.85 -12.16
C LEU A 171 24.65 -16.06 -11.57
N ARG A 172 24.72 -15.89 -10.25
CA ARG A 172 25.81 -15.12 -9.62
C ARG A 172 27.20 -15.73 -9.83
N HIS A 173 27.29 -17.02 -10.15
CA HIS A 173 28.57 -17.70 -10.40
C HIS A 173 29.02 -17.61 -11.87
N GLN A 174 28.19 -17.07 -12.76
CA GLN A 174 28.48 -17.01 -14.19
C GLN A 174 29.44 -15.87 -14.53
N SER A 175 30.45 -16.10 -15.36
CA SER A 175 31.39 -15.04 -15.80
C SER A 175 30.73 -14.05 -16.75
N ASN A 176 29.77 -14.51 -17.55
CA ASN A 176 28.99 -13.72 -18.49
C ASN A 176 27.49 -13.97 -18.31
N VAL A 177 26.78 -13.04 -17.67
CA VAL A 177 25.33 -13.20 -17.40
C VAL A 177 24.49 -13.09 -18.66
N VAL A 178 24.94 -12.34 -19.67
CA VAL A 178 24.23 -12.14 -20.95
C VAL A 178 24.11 -13.46 -21.68
N ASN A 179 25.24 -14.13 -21.89
CA ASN A 179 25.29 -15.44 -22.52
C ASN A 179 24.51 -16.50 -21.71
N TYR A 180 24.63 -16.47 -20.37
CA TYR A 180 23.90 -17.40 -19.53
C TYR A 180 22.37 -17.21 -19.61
N ILE A 181 21.87 -15.97 -19.52
CA ILE A 181 20.44 -15.67 -19.63
C ILE A 181 19.92 -16.03 -21.03
N MET A 182 20.70 -15.76 -22.09
CA MET A 182 20.35 -16.11 -23.46
C MET A 182 20.13 -17.62 -23.63
N ASN A 183 21.02 -18.45 -23.09
CA ASN A 183 20.96 -19.90 -23.23
C ASN A 183 20.05 -20.58 -22.19
N PHE A 184 19.92 -19.99 -21.01
CA PHE A 184 19.15 -20.52 -19.88
C PHE A 184 18.21 -19.44 -19.32
N PRO A 185 17.22 -18.98 -20.11
CA PRO A 185 16.31 -17.94 -19.67
C PRO A 185 15.53 -18.40 -18.43
N PHE A 186 15.24 -17.45 -17.55
CA PHE A 186 14.37 -17.71 -16.41
C PHE A 186 12.97 -18.10 -16.90
N ASP A 187 12.47 -19.22 -16.37
CA ASP A 187 11.12 -19.71 -16.64
C ASP A 187 10.36 -19.87 -15.32
N GLU A 188 9.30 -19.08 -15.16
CA GLU A 188 8.44 -19.15 -13.98
C GLU A 188 7.68 -20.47 -13.84
N LYS A 189 7.48 -21.19 -14.94
CA LYS A 189 6.76 -22.48 -14.95
C LYS A 189 7.64 -23.65 -14.56
N ARG A 190 8.97 -23.49 -14.66
CA ARG A 190 9.93 -24.52 -14.24
C ARG A 190 9.77 -24.82 -12.75
N ASP A 191 9.90 -26.09 -12.40
CA ASP A 191 10.03 -26.48 -11.00
C ASP A 191 11.43 -26.14 -10.49
N TRP A 192 11.50 -25.15 -9.62
CA TRP A 192 12.74 -24.68 -9.00
C TRP A 192 13.05 -25.38 -7.67
N ASN A 193 12.30 -26.44 -7.31
CA ASN A 193 12.39 -27.14 -6.03
C ASN A 193 12.34 -26.17 -4.84
N ILE A 194 11.39 -25.23 -4.91
CA ILE A 194 11.17 -24.26 -3.84
C ILE A 194 10.24 -24.83 -2.78
N VAL A 195 10.52 -24.52 -1.51
CA VAL A 195 9.62 -24.84 -0.41
C VAL A 195 8.58 -23.73 -0.34
N SER A 196 7.40 -23.98 -0.90
CA SER A 196 6.27 -23.04 -0.83
C SER A 196 5.49 -23.20 0.47
N ASP A 197 5.18 -22.10 1.13
CA ASP A 197 4.23 -22.06 2.24
C ASP A 197 2.95 -21.39 1.76
N PRO A 198 1.82 -22.11 1.58
CA PRO A 198 0.58 -21.55 1.07
C PRO A 198 0.07 -20.32 1.84
N ALA A 199 0.38 -20.21 3.14
CA ALA A 199 0.01 -19.04 3.94
C ALA A 199 0.86 -17.81 3.55
N ARG A 200 2.16 -18.01 3.30
CA ARG A 200 3.08 -16.95 2.85
C ARG A 200 2.90 -16.61 1.38
N ASP A 201 2.61 -17.58 0.52
CA ASP A 201 2.33 -17.36 -0.90
C ASP A 201 1.12 -16.43 -1.10
N ARG A 202 0.15 -16.47 -0.17
CA ARG A 202 -1.06 -15.63 -0.19
C ARG A 202 -0.91 -14.35 0.64
N MET A 203 0.24 -14.13 1.28
CA MET A 203 0.43 -12.99 2.17
C MET A 203 0.44 -11.68 1.37
N LEU A 204 -0.44 -10.76 1.76
CA LEU A 204 -0.53 -9.43 1.19
C LEU A 204 0.01 -8.39 2.18
N THR A 205 1.28 -8.03 2.02
CA THR A 205 1.87 -6.94 2.80
C THR A 205 1.52 -5.60 2.16
N GLN A 206 0.58 -4.88 2.77
CA GLN A 206 0.17 -3.55 2.32
C GLN A 206 1.09 -2.48 2.92
N PHE A 207 1.38 -1.42 2.15
CA PHE A 207 2.16 -0.27 2.60
C PHE A 207 1.28 0.97 2.74
N THR A 208 1.56 1.77 3.77
CA THR A 208 0.90 3.05 4.01
C THR A 208 1.42 4.14 3.06
N LYS A 209 0.77 5.30 3.04
CA LYS A 209 1.24 6.50 2.33
C LYS A 209 2.62 6.99 2.78
N ASN A 210 3.08 6.57 3.97
CA ASN A 210 4.39 6.92 4.50
C ASN A 210 5.44 5.85 4.18
N GLY A 211 5.09 4.84 3.38
CA GLY A 211 5.99 3.73 3.07
C GLY A 211 6.11 2.70 4.20
N ASP A 212 5.37 2.84 5.31
CA ASP A 212 5.40 1.86 6.40
C ASP A 212 4.52 0.63 6.09
N PRO A 213 4.96 -0.61 6.41
CA PRO A 213 4.09 -1.77 6.32
C PRO A 213 2.90 -1.61 7.28
N VAL A 214 1.70 -1.88 6.78
CA VAL A 214 0.47 -1.83 7.57
C VAL A 214 0.48 -3.02 8.52
N SER A 215 0.87 -2.79 9.77
CA SER A 215 0.80 -3.85 10.79
C SER A 215 -0.63 -4.39 10.94
N ASN A 216 -0.74 -5.71 11.19
CA ASN A 216 -2.03 -6.36 11.46
C ASN A 216 -2.81 -5.67 12.60
N LYS A 217 -2.11 -5.12 13.61
CA LYS A 217 -2.75 -4.34 14.69
C LYS A 217 -3.47 -3.08 14.20
N GLN A 218 -2.88 -2.36 13.24
CA GLN A 218 -3.52 -1.18 12.65
C GLN A 218 -4.72 -1.57 11.78
N LYS A 219 -4.62 -2.68 11.04
CA LYS A 219 -5.72 -3.23 10.24
C LYS A 219 -6.90 -3.64 11.12
N GLN A 220 -6.66 -4.44 12.16
CA GLN A 220 -7.67 -4.83 13.16
C GLN A 220 -8.29 -3.63 13.88
N LYS A 221 -7.50 -2.60 14.22
CA LYS A 221 -8.02 -1.38 14.84
C LYS A 221 -8.92 -0.57 13.89
N LYS A 222 -8.63 -0.58 12.58
CA LYS A 222 -9.44 0.13 11.58
C LYS A 222 -10.74 -0.62 11.28
N GLU A 223 -10.67 -1.94 11.16
CA GLU A 223 -11.82 -2.82 10.98
C GLU A 223 -12.76 -2.77 12.19
N SER A 224 -12.23 -2.86 13.41
CA SER A 224 -13.04 -2.74 14.63
C SER A 224 -13.73 -1.38 14.76
N LYS A 225 -13.09 -0.29 14.31
CA LYS A 225 -13.74 1.03 14.25
C LYS A 225 -14.84 1.10 13.17
N ALA A 226 -14.60 0.50 12.00
CA ALA A 226 -15.61 0.46 10.94
C ALA A 226 -16.84 -0.34 11.38
N GLN A 227 -16.63 -1.48 12.04
CA GLN A 227 -17.70 -2.32 12.56
C GLN A 227 -18.47 -1.64 13.70
N LYS A 228 -17.78 -0.95 14.61
CA LYS A 228 -18.45 -0.12 15.63
C LYS A 228 -19.32 0.98 15.01
N LYS A 229 -18.88 1.61 13.92
CA LYS A 229 -19.69 2.62 13.21
C LYS A 229 -20.90 2.00 12.50
N ALA A 230 -20.73 0.85 11.86
CA ALA A 230 -21.83 0.13 11.21
C ALA A 230 -22.89 -0.28 12.24
N ASN A 231 -22.47 -0.85 13.37
CA ASN A 231 -23.36 -1.24 14.45
C ASN A 231 -24.10 -0.02 15.04
N HIS A 232 -23.42 1.11 15.21
CA HIS A 232 -24.07 2.33 15.70
C HIS A 232 -25.10 2.88 14.70
N SER A 233 -24.82 2.81 13.40
CA SER A 233 -25.78 3.22 12.35
C SER A 233 -27.01 2.32 12.32
N GLN A 234 -26.85 1.01 12.46
CA GLN A 234 -27.96 0.06 12.55
C GLN A 234 -28.81 0.33 13.80
N GLN A 235 -28.17 0.56 14.95
CA GLN A 235 -28.88 0.87 16.19
C GLN A 235 -29.70 2.16 16.10
N GLN A 236 -29.20 3.19 15.41
CA GLN A 236 -29.96 4.41 15.15
C GLN A 236 -31.16 4.18 14.22
N GLN A 237 -31.00 3.35 13.17
CA GLN A 237 -32.11 3.00 12.28
C GLN A 237 -33.20 2.22 13.01
N GLN A 238 -32.82 1.31 13.91
CA GLN A 238 -33.77 0.54 14.70
C GLN A 238 -34.54 1.44 15.69
N GLN A 239 -33.87 2.36 16.38
CA GLN A 239 -34.54 3.34 17.25
C GLN A 239 -35.51 4.26 16.48
N GLN A 240 -35.21 4.59 15.21
CA GLN A 240 -36.12 5.36 14.36
C GLN A 240 -37.33 4.54 13.91
N ALA A 241 -37.15 3.24 13.63
CA ALA A 241 -38.25 2.34 13.32
C ALA A 241 -39.18 2.17 14.52
N ASP A 242 -38.63 1.93 15.72
CA ASP A 242 -39.41 1.75 16.95
C ASP A 242 -40.21 3.02 17.30
N ARG A 243 -39.62 4.21 17.09
CA ARG A 243 -40.33 5.49 17.26
C ARG A 243 -41.48 5.66 16.27
N LYS A 244 -41.38 5.13 15.06
CA LYS A 244 -42.48 5.16 14.08
C LYS A 244 -43.59 4.18 14.48
N THR A 245 -43.23 2.99 14.97
CA THR A 245 -44.21 2.00 15.46
C THR A 245 -44.98 2.51 16.67
N GLN A 246 -44.31 3.15 17.63
CA GLN A 246 -44.96 3.76 18.79
C GLN A 246 -45.89 4.91 18.42
N LYS A 247 -45.52 5.74 17.42
CA LYS A 247 -46.39 6.82 16.94
C LYS A 247 -47.68 6.33 16.28
N ASN A 248 -47.67 5.15 15.67
CA ASN A 248 -48.87 4.55 15.07
C ASN A 248 -49.75 3.79 16.09
N SER A 249 -49.23 3.48 17.29
CA SER A 249 -50.01 2.86 18.37
C SER A 249 -50.76 3.87 19.26
N ALA A 250 -50.49 5.17 19.11
CA ALA A 250 -51.17 6.24 19.83
C ALA A 250 -52.38 6.74 19.04
N GLN A 251 -53.35 5.85 18.78
CA GLN A 251 -54.70 6.26 18.39
C GLN A 251 -55.59 6.20 19.65
N PRO A 252 -56.41 7.22 19.96
CA PRO A 252 -57.12 7.27 21.23
C PRO A 252 -58.24 6.23 21.25
N GLN A 253 -58.14 5.21 22.11
CA GLN A 253 -59.30 4.44 22.52
C GLN A 253 -60.01 5.18 23.66
N GLU A 254 -61.20 5.65 23.34
CA GLU A 254 -62.16 6.22 24.27
C GLU A 254 -62.73 5.13 25.18
N THR A 255 -62.60 5.37 26.49
CA THR A 255 -63.42 4.91 27.62
C THR A 255 -64.00 3.48 27.61
N SER A 256 -63.59 2.67 28.59
CA SER A 256 -64.57 2.13 29.56
C SER A 256 -63.89 1.77 30.89
N ARG A 257 -64.54 2.21 31.97
CA ARG A 257 -64.18 1.96 33.37
C ARG A 257 -64.56 0.53 33.77
N LYS A 258 -63.71 -0.17 34.53
CA LYS A 258 -64.15 -0.80 35.80
C LYS A 258 -62.99 -1.29 36.67
N ALA A 259 -63.23 -1.11 37.97
CA ALA A 259 -62.38 -1.33 39.13
C ALA A 259 -61.86 -2.75 39.33
N LYS A 260 -60.75 -2.94 40.07
CA LYS A 260 -60.74 -3.43 41.47
C LYS A 260 -59.31 -3.70 42.01
N LYS A 261 -59.11 -3.33 43.29
CA LYS A 261 -58.37 -4.01 44.39
C LYS A 261 -56.93 -4.50 44.14
N ARG A 262 -55.92 -3.91 44.82
CA ARG A 262 -55.40 -4.19 46.20
C ARG A 262 -54.38 -5.34 46.27
N GLY A 263 -53.24 -5.07 46.91
CA GLY A 263 -52.18 -5.98 47.37
C GLY A 263 -50.80 -5.43 46.97
N ALA A 264 -50.04 -4.68 47.77
CA ALA A 264 -49.42 -4.97 49.08
C ALA A 264 -48.28 -6.00 49.02
N ASP A 265 -47.19 -5.66 49.72
CA ASP A 265 -46.02 -6.47 50.15
C ASP A 265 -44.87 -6.62 49.12
N SER A 266 -43.78 -5.85 49.22
CA SER A 266 -42.68 -5.83 50.22
C SER A 266 -41.54 -6.82 49.88
N ASP A 267 -40.46 -6.28 49.33
CA ASP A 267 -39.09 -6.81 49.35
C ASP A 267 -38.44 -6.29 50.67
N PRO A 268 -37.53 -7.02 51.35
CA PRO A 268 -36.14 -7.10 50.87
C PRO A 268 -35.40 -8.43 51.17
N GLY A 269 -34.64 -8.92 50.20
CA GLY A 269 -33.55 -9.87 50.44
C GLY A 269 -32.34 -9.23 51.15
N PRO A 270 -31.58 -9.97 51.99
CA PRO A 270 -30.33 -9.49 52.54
C PRO A 270 -29.09 -10.07 51.84
N ASN A 271 -28.04 -9.30 52.04
CA ASN A 271 -26.82 -9.20 51.28
C ASN A 271 -25.71 -10.17 51.75
N LYS A 272 -24.72 -10.30 50.88
CA LYS A 272 -23.50 -11.12 50.96
C LYS A 272 -22.65 -10.87 52.22
N LYS A 273 -22.19 -11.98 52.84
CA LYS A 273 -21.02 -12.04 53.74
C LYS A 273 -19.71 -11.98 52.93
N LEU A 274 -18.81 -11.06 53.24
CA LEU A 274 -17.39 -11.14 52.90
C LEU A 274 -16.58 -11.39 54.18
N LYS A 275 -15.79 -12.47 54.17
CA LYS A 275 -14.75 -12.83 55.14
C LYS A 275 -13.47 -12.02 54.84
N ALA A 276 -12.82 -11.55 55.90
CA ALA A 276 -11.38 -11.28 55.92
C ALA A 276 -10.65 -12.45 56.60
N PRO A 277 -9.33 -12.60 56.40
CA PRO A 277 -8.45 -13.19 57.41
C PRO A 277 -7.30 -12.25 57.85
N PRO A 278 -6.61 -12.61 58.96
CA PRO A 278 -5.86 -11.71 59.82
C PRO A 278 -4.34 -12.00 59.89
N GLY A 279 -3.61 -11.21 60.67
CA GLY A 279 -2.20 -11.38 61.06
C GLY A 279 -1.44 -10.07 60.87
N THR A 280 -0.66 -9.53 61.81
CA THR A 280 0.11 -10.17 62.88
C THR A 280 0.51 -9.14 63.95
N GLU A 281 0.79 -9.69 65.13
CA GLU A 281 1.37 -9.16 66.37
C GLU A 281 2.62 -8.27 66.13
N THR A 282 3.07 -7.36 67.00
CA THR A 282 3.62 -7.66 68.34
C THR A 282 4.03 -6.37 69.10
N LYS A 283 4.10 -6.50 70.44
CA LYS A 283 4.94 -5.79 71.44
C LYS A 283 4.52 -4.38 71.89
N ALA A 284 3.98 -4.24 73.11
CA ALA A 284 4.69 -4.14 74.41
C ALA A 284 5.49 -2.84 74.52
N ALA A 285 4.92 -1.79 75.11
CA ALA A 285 4.90 -1.46 76.54
C ALA A 285 6.05 -0.52 76.93
N GLN A 286 5.74 0.76 77.15
CA GLN A 286 6.32 1.49 78.28
C GLN A 286 5.48 2.71 78.67
N VAL A 287 5.29 2.80 79.98
CA VAL A 287 4.54 3.77 80.77
C VAL A 287 5.38 5.04 80.96
N GLY A 288 4.77 6.22 80.86
CA GLY A 288 5.41 7.50 81.20
C GLY A 288 4.41 8.65 81.21
N GLN A 289 4.13 9.16 82.41
CA GLN A 289 3.18 10.23 82.74
C GLN A 289 3.45 11.54 81.98
N THR A 290 2.42 12.13 81.36
CA THR A 290 2.29 13.58 81.08
C THR A 290 0.83 13.91 80.72
N SER A 291 -0.03 13.84 81.72
CA SER A 291 -1.48 14.07 81.59
C SER A 291 -1.83 15.51 81.94
N SER A 292 -1.80 16.42 80.96
CA SER A 292 -2.67 17.64 80.96
C SER A 292 -2.52 18.55 79.73
N ASN A 293 -1.51 18.37 78.86
CA ASN A 293 -1.34 19.20 77.65
C ASN A 293 -1.78 18.54 76.32
N THR A 294 -2.21 17.29 76.33
CA THR A 294 -2.44 16.48 75.11
C THR A 294 -3.80 16.70 74.44
N ALA A 295 -4.79 17.22 75.18
CA ALA A 295 -6.14 17.47 74.64
C ALA A 295 -6.15 18.63 73.63
N ASN A 296 -5.39 19.71 73.87
CA ASN A 296 -5.29 20.85 72.96
C ASN A 296 -4.50 20.53 71.69
N ALA A 297 -3.48 19.66 71.77
CA ALA A 297 -2.72 19.21 70.61
C ALA A 297 -3.57 18.33 69.67
N SER A 298 -4.41 17.45 70.22
CA SER A 298 -5.28 16.57 69.43
C SER A 298 -6.35 17.34 68.63
N GLN A 299 -6.91 18.41 69.21
CA GLN A 299 -7.86 19.28 68.51
C GLN A 299 -7.20 20.04 67.34
N LYS A 300 -5.98 20.57 67.55
CA LYS A 300 -5.23 21.28 66.52
C LYS A 300 -4.87 20.38 65.32
N VAL A 301 -4.50 19.13 65.58
CA VAL A 301 -4.19 18.14 64.52
C VAL A 301 -5.45 17.78 63.71
N LYS A 302 -6.60 17.61 64.37
CA LYS A 302 -7.88 17.33 63.67
C LYS A 302 -8.32 18.50 62.79
N GLU A 303 -8.14 19.74 63.26
CA GLU A 303 -8.48 20.93 62.48
C GLU A 303 -7.56 21.11 61.27
N GLU A 304 -6.26 20.85 61.42
CA GLU A 304 -5.31 20.88 60.31
C GLU A 304 -5.60 19.80 59.27
N GLN A 305 -5.96 18.59 59.70
CA GLN A 305 -6.36 17.51 58.79
C GLN A 305 -7.61 17.86 58.00
N LYS A 306 -8.61 18.49 58.63
CA LYS A 306 -9.84 18.95 57.96
C LYS A 306 -9.54 20.04 56.93
N LYS A 307 -8.66 21.00 57.26
CA LYS A 307 -8.21 22.05 56.32
C LYS A 307 -7.47 21.45 55.11
N ARG A 308 -6.60 20.46 55.31
CA ARG A 308 -5.92 19.75 54.21
C ARG A 308 -6.90 18.97 53.32
N GLU A 309 -7.88 18.29 53.89
CA GLU A 309 -8.88 17.57 53.10
C GLU A 309 -9.75 18.53 52.27
N GLU A 310 -10.17 19.66 52.85
CA GLU A 310 -10.91 20.68 52.14
C GLU A 310 -10.10 21.29 50.97
N GLN A 311 -8.80 21.55 51.19
CA GLN A 311 -7.90 22.00 50.14
C GLN A 311 -7.81 20.98 49.00
N ARG A 312 -7.65 19.69 49.30
CA ARG A 312 -7.60 18.61 48.28
C ARG A 312 -8.90 18.55 47.47
N ARG A 313 -10.06 18.68 48.12
CA ARG A 313 -11.36 18.73 47.43
C ARG A 313 -11.47 19.93 46.47
N ARG A 314 -10.99 21.10 46.89
CA ARG A 314 -10.97 22.31 46.04
C ARG A 314 -10.04 22.13 44.83
N GLU A 315 -8.87 21.53 45.02
CA GLU A 315 -7.93 21.24 43.93
C GLU A 315 -8.47 20.19 42.96
N GLU A 316 -9.12 19.13 43.46
CA GLU A 316 -9.75 18.11 42.63
C GLU A 316 -10.90 18.69 41.81
N GLN A 317 -11.71 19.56 42.41
CA GLN A 317 -12.78 20.27 41.71
C GLN A 317 -12.23 21.18 40.60
N LYS A 318 -11.18 21.96 40.89
CA LYS A 318 -10.49 22.77 39.87
C LYS A 318 -9.97 21.94 38.70
N LYS A 319 -9.36 20.78 38.97
CA LYS A 319 -8.89 19.86 37.92
C LYS A 319 -10.03 19.31 37.07
N LYS A 320 -11.16 18.95 37.68
CA LYS A 320 -12.36 18.49 36.95
C LYS A 320 -12.93 19.58 36.04
N ASP A 321 -12.97 20.82 36.52
CA ASP A 321 -13.49 21.94 35.73
C ASP A 321 -12.54 22.36 34.60
N GLU A 322 -11.21 22.29 34.83
CA GLU A 322 -10.22 22.48 33.77
C GLU A 322 -10.31 21.40 32.68
N GLN A 323 -10.49 20.13 33.09
CA GLN A 323 -10.67 19.02 32.16
C GLN A 323 -11.95 19.20 31.31
N LYS A 324 -13.08 19.60 31.92
CA LYS A 324 -14.32 19.90 31.20
C LYS A 324 -14.12 21.00 30.15
N LYS A 325 -13.40 22.09 30.50
CA LYS A 325 -13.09 23.18 29.56
C LYS A 325 -12.24 22.70 28.38
N LYS A 326 -11.23 21.85 28.63
CA LYS A 326 -10.40 21.26 27.56
C LYS A 326 -11.21 20.35 26.64
N ASP A 327 -12.11 19.54 27.18
CA ASP A 327 -12.95 18.65 26.39
C ASP A 327 -13.99 19.43 25.56
N GLU A 328 -14.54 20.51 26.11
CA GLU A 328 -15.43 21.42 25.36
C GLU A 328 -14.68 22.12 24.21
N GLN A 329 -13.46 22.60 24.46
CA GLN A 329 -12.63 23.20 23.41
C GLN A 329 -12.33 22.21 22.28
N ARG A 330 -11.97 20.96 22.61
CA ARG A 330 -11.74 19.90 21.61
C ARG A 330 -12.98 19.62 20.77
N ARG A 331 -14.17 19.59 21.38
CA ARG A 331 -15.44 19.41 20.65
C ARG A 331 -15.70 20.56 19.67
N ARG A 332 -15.46 21.81 20.09
CA ARG A 332 -15.60 22.99 19.20
C ARG A 332 -14.62 22.94 18.03
N GLU A 333 -13.37 22.54 18.26
CA GLU A 333 -12.37 22.39 17.18
C GLU A 333 -12.71 21.26 16.20
N GLU A 334 -13.21 20.13 16.71
CA GLU A 334 -13.65 19.01 15.89
C GLU A 334 -14.86 19.38 15.02
N GLN A 335 -15.82 20.14 15.58
CA GLN A 335 -16.96 20.67 14.85
C GLN A 335 -16.52 21.63 13.73
N LYS A 336 -15.62 22.58 14.02
CA LYS A 336 -15.06 23.48 13.00
C LYS A 336 -14.37 22.72 11.86
N LYS A 337 -13.60 21.66 12.18
CA LYS A 337 -12.95 20.81 11.17
C LYS A 337 -13.96 20.02 10.34
N ALA A 338 -15.05 19.56 10.94
CA ALA A 338 -16.12 18.87 10.23
C ALA A 338 -16.84 19.80 9.24
N ASP A 339 -17.14 21.03 9.66
CA ASP A 339 -17.77 22.03 8.80
C ASP A 339 -16.86 22.48 7.65
N GLN A 340 -15.55 22.63 7.91
CA GLN A 340 -14.58 22.92 6.85
C GLN A 340 -14.54 21.81 5.80
N ARG A 341 -14.54 20.53 6.21
CA ARG A 341 -14.58 19.40 5.28
C ARG A 341 -15.86 19.36 4.44
N ARG A 342 -17.02 19.68 5.04
CA ARG A 342 -18.30 19.78 4.32
C ARG A 342 -18.25 20.86 3.24
N ARG A 343 -17.69 22.04 3.56
CA ARG A 343 -17.50 23.12 2.58
C ARG A 343 -16.56 22.74 1.44
N GLU A 344 -15.44 22.09 1.73
CA GLU A 344 -14.52 21.60 0.68
C GLU A 344 -15.15 20.54 -0.22
N GLU A 345 -15.95 19.63 0.36
CA GLU A 345 -16.68 18.62 -0.42
C GLU A 345 -17.74 19.26 -1.33
N GLN A 346 -18.45 20.27 -0.85
CA GLN A 346 -19.43 21.02 -1.63
C GLN A 346 -18.76 21.75 -2.81
N ARG A 347 -17.64 22.45 -2.58
CA ARG A 347 -16.87 23.11 -3.66
C ARG A 347 -16.40 22.11 -4.73
N LYS A 348 -15.97 20.91 -4.33
CA LYS A 348 -15.60 19.85 -5.28
C LYS A 348 -16.77 19.34 -6.11
N LYS A 349 -17.98 19.25 -5.52
CA LYS A 349 -19.20 18.87 -6.25
C LYS A 349 -19.59 19.94 -7.27
N GLU A 350 -19.54 21.22 -6.88
CA GLU A 350 -19.80 22.36 -7.76
C GLU A 350 -18.79 22.42 -8.93
N GLN A 351 -17.50 22.22 -8.65
CA GLN A 351 -16.47 22.19 -9.69
C GLN A 351 -16.70 21.06 -10.70
N LYS A 352 -17.00 19.85 -10.22
CA LYS A 352 -17.33 18.70 -11.11
C LYS A 352 -18.58 18.95 -11.94
N GLN A 353 -19.57 19.66 -11.40
CA GLN A 353 -20.78 20.00 -12.14
C GLN A 353 -20.48 21.00 -13.25
N LYS A 354 -19.66 22.03 -12.99
CA LYS A 354 -19.20 22.97 -14.02
C LYS A 354 -18.38 22.28 -15.11
N GLU A 355 -17.47 21.37 -14.74
CA GLU A 355 -16.70 20.59 -15.72
C GLU A 355 -17.60 19.71 -16.62
N ARG A 356 -18.68 19.16 -16.07
CA ARG A 356 -19.67 18.41 -16.86
C ARG A 356 -20.46 19.31 -17.82
N GLN A 357 -20.86 20.50 -17.38
CA GLN A 357 -21.55 21.47 -18.23
C GLN A 357 -20.66 21.95 -19.38
N ASN A 358 -19.38 22.25 -19.10
CA ASN A 358 -18.44 22.65 -20.15
C ASN A 358 -18.25 21.54 -21.19
N ARG A 359 -18.07 20.28 -20.76
CA ARG A 359 -17.96 19.14 -21.68
C ARG A 359 -19.18 18.96 -22.57
N GLN A 360 -20.38 19.20 -22.04
CA GLN A 360 -21.61 19.09 -22.84
C GLN A 360 -21.68 20.18 -23.92
N ASN A 361 -21.23 21.39 -23.59
CA ASN A 361 -21.15 22.48 -24.57
C ASN A 361 -20.11 22.18 -25.67
N ASP A 362 -18.95 21.63 -25.32
CA ASP A 362 -17.90 21.27 -26.29
C ASP A 362 -18.35 20.18 -27.27
N THR A 363 -19.17 19.21 -26.82
CA THR A 363 -19.76 18.20 -27.73
C THR A 363 -20.77 18.78 -28.71
N HIS A 364 -21.46 19.87 -28.37
CA HIS A 364 -22.44 20.46 -29.28
C HIS A 364 -21.78 21.24 -30.44
N GLU A 365 -20.55 21.75 -30.27
CA GLU A 365 -19.78 22.36 -31.36
C GLU A 365 -19.17 21.33 -32.31
N ALA A 366 -18.91 20.10 -31.85
CA ALA A 366 -18.32 19.05 -32.69
C ALA A 366 -19.34 18.43 -33.68
N ASP A 367 -20.64 18.43 -33.34
CA ASP A 367 -21.69 17.87 -34.20
C ASP A 367 -22.13 18.84 -35.32
N ASP A 368 -21.71 20.11 -35.29
CA ASP A 368 -21.98 21.11 -36.34
C ASP A 368 -20.84 21.21 -37.38
N MET A 369 -19.78 20.39 -37.22
CA MET A 369 -18.73 20.23 -38.22
C MET A 369 -19.24 19.31 -39.33
N ASN A 370 -19.79 19.93 -40.39
CA ASN A 370 -20.21 19.27 -41.62
C ASN A 370 -19.10 18.37 -42.21
N TYR A 371 -19.17 17.07 -41.92
CA TYR A 371 -18.21 16.05 -42.38
C TYR A 371 -18.41 15.63 -43.86
N GLU A 372 -19.34 16.23 -44.61
CA GLU A 372 -19.64 15.84 -46.00
C GLU A 372 -18.58 16.26 -47.05
N GLN A 373 -17.47 16.90 -46.66
CA GLN A 373 -16.46 17.40 -47.62
C GLN A 373 -15.03 16.87 -47.42
N LEU A 374 -14.84 15.75 -46.73
CA LEU A 374 -13.56 15.07 -46.81
C LEU A 374 -13.50 14.23 -48.09
N PRO A 375 -12.52 14.45 -48.99
CA PRO A 375 -12.38 13.66 -50.20
C PRO A 375 -12.14 12.20 -49.79
N LEU A 376 -13.13 11.35 -50.04
CA LEU A 376 -13.00 9.91 -49.89
C LEU A 376 -11.85 9.47 -50.78
N ILE A 377 -10.80 8.91 -50.18
CA ILE A 377 -9.74 8.20 -50.91
C ILE A 377 -10.44 7.25 -51.88
N SER A 378 -10.14 7.41 -53.17
CA SER A 378 -10.80 6.61 -54.19
C SER A 378 -10.47 5.13 -53.96
N GLN A 379 -11.38 4.22 -54.32
CA GLN A 379 -11.12 2.77 -54.32
C GLN A 379 -9.81 2.43 -55.05
N ARG A 380 -9.45 3.22 -56.05
CA ARG A 380 -8.19 3.11 -56.80
C ARG A 380 -6.98 3.45 -55.95
N GLU A 381 -6.97 4.60 -55.28
CA GLU A 381 -5.87 5.00 -54.38
C GLU A 381 -5.74 4.03 -53.21
N LEU A 382 -6.85 3.54 -52.65
CA LEU A 382 -6.81 2.53 -51.60
C LEU A 382 -6.18 1.23 -52.11
N LYS A 383 -6.53 0.80 -53.32
CA LYS A 383 -5.93 -0.37 -53.96
C LYS A 383 -4.44 -0.18 -54.21
N GLU A 384 -4.01 0.99 -54.68
CA GLU A 384 -2.58 1.29 -54.88
C GLU A 384 -1.78 1.27 -53.57
N ILE A 385 -2.37 1.74 -52.47
CA ILE A 385 -1.73 1.66 -51.14
C ILE A 385 -1.59 0.21 -50.70
N VAL A 386 -2.62 -0.61 -50.89
CA VAL A 386 -2.60 -2.05 -50.53
C VAL A 386 -1.62 -2.83 -51.39
N ASP A 387 -1.57 -2.56 -52.70
CA ASP A 387 -0.66 -3.22 -53.64
C ASP A 387 0.81 -2.91 -53.27
N LYS A 388 1.15 -1.64 -53.02
CA LYS A 388 2.50 -1.24 -52.58
C LYS A 388 2.91 -1.89 -51.27
N PHE A 389 1.99 -1.99 -50.32
CA PHE A 389 2.25 -2.65 -49.05
C PHE A 389 2.50 -4.15 -49.22
N THR A 390 1.74 -4.79 -50.12
CA THR A 390 1.88 -6.22 -50.45
C THR A 390 3.21 -6.50 -51.13
N GLU A 391 3.62 -5.68 -52.11
CA GLU A 391 4.92 -5.78 -52.78
C GLU A 391 6.08 -5.65 -51.80
N SER A 392 6.00 -4.71 -50.85
CA SER A 392 7.02 -4.52 -49.81
C SER A 392 7.20 -5.75 -48.93
N ILE A 393 6.10 -6.41 -48.53
CA ILE A 393 6.16 -7.62 -47.71
C ILE A 393 6.74 -8.80 -48.50
N CYS A 394 6.33 -8.98 -49.76
CA CYS A 394 6.85 -10.04 -50.61
C CYS A 394 8.37 -9.91 -50.85
N ALA A 395 8.86 -8.69 -51.06
CA ALA A 395 10.29 -8.42 -51.24
C ALA A 395 11.09 -8.75 -49.96
N GLU A 396 10.54 -8.46 -48.78
CA GLU A 396 11.19 -8.73 -47.50
C GLU A 396 11.27 -10.24 -47.21
N ILE A 397 10.21 -11.00 -47.51
CA ILE A 397 10.20 -12.47 -47.39
C ILE A 397 11.24 -13.10 -48.31
N ALA A 398 11.30 -12.69 -49.59
CA ALA A 398 12.28 -13.22 -50.55
C ALA A 398 13.73 -12.93 -50.11
N ALA A 399 13.97 -11.78 -49.48
CA ALA A 399 15.28 -11.41 -48.95
C ALA A 399 15.67 -12.19 -47.67
N MET A 400 14.71 -12.79 -46.97
CA MET A 400 14.96 -13.69 -45.84
C MET A 400 15.36 -15.09 -46.34
N ASP A 401 14.64 -15.64 -47.31
CA ASP A 401 14.95 -16.96 -47.88
C ASP A 401 16.35 -17.01 -48.54
N ALA A 402 16.78 -15.92 -49.18
CA ALA A 402 18.11 -15.84 -49.78
C ALA A 402 19.26 -15.81 -48.75
N ARG A 403 18.98 -15.45 -47.48
CA ARG A 403 19.99 -15.40 -46.41
C ARG A 403 20.18 -16.73 -45.70
N ASP A 404 19.23 -17.65 -45.79
CA ASP A 404 19.33 -19.00 -45.18
C ASP A 404 20.03 -20.02 -46.09
N ILE A 405 20.39 -19.64 -47.32
CA ILE A 405 21.06 -20.51 -48.32
C ILE A 405 22.58 -20.21 -48.43
N MET A 406 23.09 -19.16 -47.78
CA MET A 406 24.52 -18.85 -47.67
C MET A 406 25.02 -19.07 -46.24
#